data_AF-A0A939WB17-F1
#
_entry.id   AF-A0A939WB17-F1
#
_cell.length_a   1.000
_cell.length_b   1.000
_cell.length_c   1.000
_cell.angle_alpha   90.00
_cell.angle_beta   90.00
_cell.angle_gamma   90.00
#
_symmetry.space_group_name_H-M   'P 1'
#
loop_
_entity.id
_entity.type
_entity.pdbx_description
1 polymer ?
#
loop_
_entity_poly.entity_id
_entity_poly.type
_entity_poly.pdbx_seq_one_letter_code
_entity_poly.pdbx_strand_id
1 'polypeptide(L)'
;MLKKIVNRELIAYFICGVLAVLVNYAVFWIALRALGQKRVLTVNVIAFVVATTFAFCTNKLLVFQTRGLGLRVALRELWMFFAARIASFGVEELGLWVSADVLHVERYELLGFNGILIAKVFLLGVSAIMNYIFSKFVIFKKK
;
A
#
# COMPACT_ATOMS: atom_id res chain seq x y z
N MET A 1 3.46 -28.32 3.10
CA MET A 1 3.64 -27.47 1.89
C MET A 1 3.15 -26.02 2.04
N LEU A 2 2.09 -25.72 2.80
CA LEU A 2 1.56 -24.34 2.97
C LEU A 2 2.54 -23.33 3.62
N LYS A 3 3.37 -23.74 4.61
CA LYS A 3 4.31 -22.82 5.29
C LYS A 3 5.39 -22.21 4.39
N LYS A 4 5.79 -22.89 3.31
CA LYS A 4 6.89 -22.44 2.43
C LYS A 4 6.43 -21.44 1.37
N ILE A 5 5.14 -21.48 1.02
CA ILE A 5 4.56 -20.64 -0.04
C ILE A 5 4.10 -19.29 0.55
N VAL A 6 3.48 -19.29 1.74
CA VAL A 6 2.99 -18.07 2.40
C VAL A 6 4.13 -17.08 2.68
N ASN A 7 5.30 -17.56 3.12
CA ASN A 7 6.45 -16.67 3.37
C ASN A 7 6.97 -16.03 2.07
N ARG A 8 7.13 -16.80 0.98
CA ARG A 8 7.64 -16.25 -0.29
C ARG A 8 6.66 -15.27 -0.91
N GLU A 9 5.36 -15.58 -0.92
CA GLU A 9 4.31 -14.68 -1.42
C GLU A 9 4.24 -13.39 -0.61
N LEU A 10 4.30 -13.47 0.72
CA LEU A 10 4.22 -12.31 1.60
C LEU A 10 5.47 -11.43 1.49
N ILE A 11 6.67 -12.02 1.43
CA ILE A 11 7.92 -11.29 1.21
C ILE A 11 7.92 -10.62 -0.17
N ALA A 12 7.51 -11.34 -1.22
CA ALA A 12 7.44 -10.76 -2.56
C ALA A 12 6.41 -9.63 -2.63
N TYR A 13 5.25 -9.77 -1.98
CA TYR A 13 4.24 -8.72 -1.87
C TYR A 13 4.80 -7.48 -1.14
N PHE A 14 5.51 -7.68 -0.03
CA PHE A 14 6.15 -6.60 0.70
C PHE A 14 7.21 -5.88 -0.15
N ILE A 15 8.07 -6.63 -0.84
CA ILE A 15 9.08 -6.06 -1.76
C ILE A 15 8.39 -5.27 -2.89
N CYS A 16 7.32 -5.81 -3.48
CA CYS A 16 6.54 -5.09 -4.49
C CYS A 16 5.91 -3.81 -3.91
N GLY A 17 5.47 -3.85 -2.66
CA GLY A 17 5.01 -2.67 -1.92
C GLY A 17 6.09 -1.60 -1.77
N VAL A 18 7.29 -1.99 -1.35
CA VAL A 18 8.45 -1.08 -1.22
C VAL A 18 8.85 -0.51 -2.59
N LEU A 19 8.91 -1.34 -3.62
CA LEU A 19 9.18 -0.89 -4.99
C LEU A 19 8.10 0.09 -5.48
N ALA A 20 6.83 -0.13 -5.16
CA ALA A 20 5.77 0.80 -5.52
C ALA A 20 5.92 2.16 -4.82
N VAL A 21 6.43 2.20 -3.58
CA VAL A 21 6.76 3.47 -2.91
C VAL A 21 7.90 4.19 -3.64
N LEU A 22 8.95 3.47 -4.04
CA LEU A 22 10.06 4.04 -4.81
C LEU A 22 9.59 4.58 -6.16
N VAL A 23 8.73 3.83 -6.86
CA VAL A 23 8.11 4.27 -8.12
C VAL A 23 7.25 5.50 -7.90
N ASN A 24 6.45 5.56 -6.83
CA ASN A 24 5.67 6.75 -6.49
C ASN A 24 6.57 7.96 -6.35
N TYR A 25 7.62 7.87 -5.54
CA TYR A 25 8.55 8.97 -5.31
C TYR A 25 9.26 9.41 -6.61
N ALA A 26 9.72 8.46 -7.44
CA ALA A 26 10.36 8.76 -8.72
C ALA A 26 9.40 9.48 -9.68
N VAL A 27 8.17 8.98 -9.84
CA VAL A 27 7.16 9.58 -10.71
C VAL A 27 6.76 10.96 -10.19
N PHE A 28 6.58 11.11 -8.89
CA PHE A 28 6.29 12.40 -8.25
C PHE A 28 7.39 13.41 -8.57
N TRP A 29 8.66 13.05 -8.39
CA TRP A 29 9.79 13.93 -8.64
C TRP A 29 9.90 14.36 -10.11
N ILE A 30 9.71 13.43 -11.05
CA ILE A 30 9.71 13.71 -12.50
C ILE A 30 8.53 14.62 -12.86
N ALA A 31 7.33 14.27 -12.42
CA ALA A 31 6.12 15.02 -12.72
C ALA A 31 6.10 16.42 -12.07
N LEU A 32 6.72 16.59 -10.89
CA LEU A 32 6.89 17.88 -10.24
C LEU A 32 7.80 18.81 -11.07
N ARG A 33 8.88 18.26 -11.65
CA ARG A 33 9.77 19.00 -12.54
C ARG A 33 9.09 19.38 -13.86
N ALA A 34 8.23 18.52 -14.38
CA ALA A 34 7.54 18.76 -15.65
C ALA A 34 6.33 19.72 -15.52
N LEU A 35 5.52 19.59 -14.47
CA LEU A 35 4.26 20.32 -14.30
C LEU A 35 4.38 21.55 -13.38
N GLY A 36 5.50 21.70 -12.68
CA GLY A 36 5.80 22.82 -11.81
C GLY A 36 5.17 22.73 -10.41
N GLN A 37 5.78 23.44 -9.45
CA GLN A 37 5.42 23.34 -8.02
C GLN A 37 4.06 23.95 -7.64
N LYS A 38 3.35 24.59 -8.56
CA LYS A 38 1.99 25.09 -8.31
C LYS A 38 0.92 23.98 -8.38
N ARG A 39 1.26 22.79 -8.90
CA ARG A 39 0.31 21.68 -9.12
C ARG A 39 0.67 20.41 -8.32
N VAL A 40 1.22 20.58 -7.12
CA VAL A 40 1.68 19.46 -6.26
C VAL A 40 0.59 18.41 -6.02
N LEU A 41 -0.64 18.82 -5.77
CA LEU A 41 -1.77 17.91 -5.56
C LEU A 41 -2.03 17.03 -6.80
N THR A 42 -2.07 17.64 -7.98
CA THR A 42 -2.25 16.91 -9.25
C THR A 42 -1.08 15.98 -9.54
N VAL A 43 0.15 16.44 -9.30
CA VAL A 43 1.38 15.63 -9.45
C VAL A 43 1.34 14.41 -8.52
N ASN A 44 0.91 14.59 -7.27
CA ASN A 44 0.77 13.50 -6.30
C ASN A 44 -0.26 12.46 -6.72
N VAL A 45 -1.41 12.90 -7.26
CA VAL A 45 -2.43 11.98 -7.78
C VAL A 45 -1.89 11.15 -8.94
N ILE A 46 -1.18 11.77 -9.88
CA ILE A 46 -0.57 11.05 -11.01
C ILE A 46 0.44 10.01 -10.51
N ALA A 47 1.33 10.41 -9.59
CA ALA A 47 2.31 9.51 -8.98
C ALA A 47 1.65 8.34 -8.26
N PHE A 48 0.58 8.60 -7.51
CA PHE A 48 -0.18 7.57 -6.81
C PHE A 48 -0.86 6.58 -7.76
N VAL A 49 -1.47 7.05 -8.84
CA VAL A 49 -2.14 6.19 -9.84
C VAL A 49 -1.13 5.30 -10.56
N VAL A 50 0.00 5.86 -10.99
CA VAL A 50 1.07 5.10 -11.66
C VAL A 50 1.67 4.06 -10.71
N ALA A 51 1.99 4.45 -9.48
CA ALA A 51 2.55 3.54 -8.49
C ALA A 51 1.60 2.41 -8.10
N THR A 52 0.29 2.72 -7.97
CA THR A 52 -0.72 1.71 -7.63
C THR A 52 -0.95 0.75 -8.80
N THR A 53 -0.89 1.24 -10.05
CA THR A 53 -0.94 0.40 -11.24
C THR A 53 0.28 -0.52 -11.34
N PHE A 54 1.47 0.00 -11.06
CA PHE A 54 2.70 -0.80 -10.99
C PHE A 54 2.62 -1.87 -9.90
N ALA A 55 2.16 -1.51 -8.70
CA ALA A 55 1.93 -2.45 -7.60
C ALA A 55 0.94 -3.55 -7.99
N PHE A 56 -0.13 -3.19 -8.70
CA PHE A 56 -1.11 -4.15 -9.22
C PHE A 56 -0.47 -5.12 -10.23
N CYS A 57 0.25 -4.60 -11.22
CA CYS A 57 0.91 -5.44 -12.24
C CYS A 57 1.95 -6.38 -11.62
N THR A 58 2.78 -5.88 -10.70
CA THR A 58 3.79 -6.69 -10.01
C THR A 58 3.16 -7.73 -9.10
N ASN A 59 2.15 -7.36 -8.30
CA ASN A 59 1.44 -8.32 -7.46
C ASN A 59 0.72 -9.40 -8.30
N LYS A 60 0.05 -9.01 -9.39
CA LYS A 60 -0.66 -9.95 -10.26
C LYS A 60 0.28 -10.92 -10.98
N LEU A 61 1.36 -10.41 -11.57
CA LEU A 61 2.28 -11.19 -12.40
C LEU A 61 3.32 -11.98 -11.58
N LEU A 62 3.91 -11.36 -10.55
CA LEU A 62 5.02 -11.95 -9.78
C LEU A 62 4.54 -12.69 -8.53
N VAL A 63 3.54 -12.16 -7.81
CA VAL A 63 3.11 -12.73 -6.52
C VAL A 63 2.02 -13.78 -6.71
N PHE A 64 0.99 -13.48 -7.48
CA PHE A 64 -0.20 -14.34 -7.58
C PHE A 64 -0.28 -15.19 -8.85
N GLN A 65 0.50 -14.87 -9.89
CA GLN A 65 0.59 -15.62 -11.16
C GLN A 65 -0.78 -16.00 -11.77
N THR A 66 -1.80 -15.15 -11.63
CA THR A 66 -3.16 -15.43 -12.09
C THR A 66 -3.29 -15.21 -13.60
N ARG A 67 -3.62 -16.27 -14.36
CA ARG A 67 -3.71 -16.30 -15.84
C ARG A 67 -4.97 -15.66 -16.45
N GLY A 68 -5.61 -14.71 -15.74
CA GLY A 68 -6.77 -13.97 -16.24
C GLY A 68 -6.39 -12.64 -16.89
N LEU A 69 -6.12 -12.64 -18.20
CA LEU A 69 -5.70 -11.46 -19.00
C LEU A 69 -6.88 -10.65 -19.60
N GLY A 70 -8.13 -10.94 -19.21
CA GLY A 70 -9.26 -10.14 -19.68
C GLY A 70 -9.18 -8.71 -19.16
N LEU A 71 -9.02 -7.72 -20.05
CA LEU A 71 -8.89 -6.29 -19.70
C LEU A 71 -9.99 -5.80 -18.74
N ARG A 72 -11.24 -6.23 -18.94
CA ARG A 72 -12.37 -5.89 -18.04
C ARG A 72 -12.19 -6.45 -16.63
N VAL A 73 -11.63 -7.65 -16.50
CA VAL A 73 -11.38 -8.29 -15.20
C VAL A 73 -10.19 -7.61 -14.53
N ALA A 74 -9.11 -7.35 -15.27
CA ALA A 74 -7.93 -6.65 -14.77
C ALA A 74 -8.26 -5.22 -14.28
N LEU A 75 -9.11 -4.49 -15.01
CA LEU A 75 -9.52 -3.15 -14.59
C LEU A 75 -10.38 -3.18 -13.32
N ARG A 76 -11.27 -4.17 -13.17
CA ARG A 76 -12.05 -4.37 -11.94
C ARG A 76 -11.15 -4.71 -10.75
N GLU A 77 -10.20 -5.62 -10.93
CA GLU A 77 -9.23 -6.00 -9.90
C GLU A 77 -8.34 -4.80 -9.52
N LEU A 78 -7.91 -3.98 -10.49
CA LEU A 78 -7.17 -2.75 -10.25
C LEU A 78 -7.97 -1.76 -9.41
N TRP A 79 -9.24 -1.53 -9.74
CA TRP A 79 -10.10 -0.65 -8.95
C TRP A 79 -10.33 -1.17 -7.53
N MET A 80 -10.51 -2.48 -7.35
CA MET A 80 -10.62 -3.08 -6.02
C MET A 80 -9.30 -2.94 -5.24
N PHE A 81 -8.15 -3.08 -5.90
CA PHE A 81 -6.84 -2.87 -5.29
C PHE A 81 -6.62 -1.41 -4.88
N PHE A 82 -7.03 -0.48 -5.73
CA PHE A 82 -7.01 0.95 -5.43
C PHE A 82 -7.89 1.28 -4.23
N ALA A 83 -9.12 0.75 -4.18
CA ALA A 83 -10.03 0.91 -3.06
C ALA A 83 -9.46 0.31 -1.76
N ALA A 84 -8.83 -0.88 -1.83
CA ALA A 84 -8.16 -1.48 -0.68
C ALA A 84 -6.98 -0.64 -0.17
N ARG A 85 -6.21 -0.02 -1.07
CA ARG A 85 -5.12 0.93 -0.75
C ARG A 85 -5.65 2.15 -0.01
N ILE A 86 -6.72 2.77 -0.51
CA ILE A 86 -7.35 3.93 0.13
C ILE A 86 -7.95 3.55 1.49
N ALA A 87 -8.65 2.41 1.57
CA ALA A 87 -9.22 1.94 2.83
C ALA A 87 -8.14 1.66 3.88
N SER A 88 -7.03 1.02 3.49
CA SER A 88 -5.92 0.73 4.40
C SER A 88 -5.21 2.01 4.85
N PHE A 89 -5.07 2.99 3.97
CA PHE A 89 -4.58 4.33 4.33
C PHE A 89 -5.53 5.03 5.31
N GLY A 90 -6.85 4.95 5.09
CA GLY A 90 -7.84 5.49 6.02
C GLY A 90 -7.78 4.85 7.41
N VAL A 91 -7.56 3.53 7.49
CA VAL A 91 -7.37 2.83 8.78
C VAL A 91 -6.09 3.29 9.49
N GLU A 92 -5.00 3.51 8.75
CA GLU A 92 -3.76 4.05 9.31
C GLU A 92 -3.96 5.47 9.86
N GLU A 93 -4.57 6.36 9.07
CA GLU A 93 -4.83 7.76 9.45
C GLU A 93 -5.77 7.84 10.67
N LEU A 94 -6.87 7.08 10.66
CA LEU A 94 -7.80 7.01 11.79
C LEU A 94 -7.16 6.39 13.02
N GLY A 95 -6.34 5.34 12.85
CA GLY A 95 -5.62 4.72 13.95
C GLY A 95 -4.60 5.66 14.59
N LEU A 96 -3.92 6.49 13.79
CA LEU A 96 -3.02 7.53 14.28
C LEU A 96 -3.79 8.62 15.03
N TRP A 97 -4.92 9.08 14.49
CA TRP A 97 -5.77 10.04 15.17
C TRP A 97 -6.27 9.53 16.52
N VAL A 98 -6.76 8.28 16.61
CA VAL A 98 -7.14 7.67 17.89
C VAL A 98 -5.95 7.56 18.84
N SER A 99 -4.76 7.21 18.33
CA SER A 99 -3.56 7.10 19.15
C SER A 99 -3.08 8.45 19.69
N ALA A 100 -3.17 9.52 18.90
CA ALA A 100 -2.74 10.86 19.28
C ALA A 100 -3.78 11.56 20.19
N ASP A 101 -5.03 11.63 19.74
CA ASP A 101 -6.08 12.46 20.36
C ASP A 101 -6.86 11.75 21.46
N VAL A 102 -7.01 10.41 21.41
CA VAL A 102 -7.82 9.67 22.39
C VAL A 102 -6.95 8.99 23.44
N LEU A 103 -5.89 8.32 23.00
CA LEU A 103 -5.00 7.56 23.89
C LEU A 103 -3.82 8.39 24.40
N HIS A 104 -3.57 9.56 23.81
CA HIS A 104 -2.42 10.43 24.11
C HIS A 104 -1.11 9.64 24.23
N VAL A 105 -0.89 8.70 23.30
CA VAL A 105 0.27 7.79 23.33
C VAL A 105 1.58 8.57 23.19
N GLU A 106 1.52 9.83 22.72
CA GLU A 106 2.60 10.81 22.70
C GLU A 106 3.31 11.01 24.05
N ARG A 107 2.61 10.77 25.16
CA ARG A 107 3.17 10.91 26.52
C ARG A 107 4.04 9.73 26.94
N TYR A 108 3.99 8.63 26.18
CA TYR A 108 4.76 7.43 26.46
C TYR A 108 5.97 7.40 25.54
N GLU A 109 7.15 7.30 26.13
CA GLU A 109 8.40 7.09 25.40
C GLU A 109 8.90 5.68 25.70
N LEU A 110 9.18 4.91 24.65
CA LEU A 110 9.73 3.58 24.77
C LEU A 110 10.99 3.50 23.92
N LEU A 111 12.11 3.05 24.50
CA LEU A 111 13.38 2.92 23.80
C LEU A 111 13.91 4.24 23.17
N GLY A 112 13.50 5.40 23.68
CA GLY A 112 13.88 6.71 23.14
C GLY A 112 13.08 7.14 21.90
N PHE A 113 12.04 6.39 21.54
CA PHE A 113 11.11 6.74 20.47
C PHE A 113 9.78 7.20 21.08
N ASN A 114 9.22 8.28 20.52
CA ASN A 114 7.89 8.78 20.87
C ASN A 114 6.83 7.70 20.58
N GLY A 115 5.87 7.51 21.48
CA GLY A 115 4.80 6.53 21.36
C GLY A 115 3.97 6.66 20.07
N ILE A 116 3.88 7.86 19.49
CA ILE A 116 3.27 8.09 18.17
C ILE A 116 4.06 7.38 17.05
N LEU A 117 5.40 7.40 17.10
CA LEU A 117 6.23 6.73 16.09
C LEU A 117 6.05 5.22 16.16
N ILE A 118 5.93 4.67 17.37
CA ILE A 118 5.69 3.25 17.58
C ILE A 118 4.29 2.86 17.07
N ALA A 119 3.27 3.65 17.40
CA ALA A 119 1.91 3.46 16.89
C ALA A 119 1.88 3.53 15.34
N LYS A 120 2.63 4.46 14.73
CA LYS A 120 2.74 4.57 13.27
C LYS A 120 3.32 3.31 12.63
N VAL A 121 4.44 2.79 13.16
CA VAL A 121 5.05 1.56 12.63
C VAL A 121 4.11 0.37 12.78
N PHE A 122 3.42 0.27 13.92
CA PHE A 122 2.44 -0.78 14.15
C PHE A 122 1.27 -0.71 13.15
N LEU A 123 0.67 0.48 12.97
CA LEU A 123 -0.43 0.71 12.05
C LEU A 123 -0.02 0.48 10.59
N LEU A 124 1.20 0.86 10.20
CA LEU A 124 1.78 0.52 8.90
C LEU A 124 1.82 -1.00 8.70
N GLY A 125 2.23 -1.75 9.71
CA GLY A 125 2.22 -3.22 9.71
C GLY A 125 0.81 -3.79 9.54
N VAL A 126 -0.15 -3.31 10.33
CA VAL A 126 -1.56 -3.72 10.26
C VAL A 126 -2.16 -3.41 8.89
N SER A 127 -1.96 -2.21 8.39
CA SER A 127 -2.39 -1.74 7.07
C SER A 127 -1.81 -2.63 5.95
N ALA A 128 -0.52 -2.96 6.03
CA ALA A 128 0.12 -3.86 5.06
C ALA A 128 -0.45 -5.28 5.09
N ILE A 129 -0.70 -5.85 6.29
CA ILE A 129 -1.31 -7.17 6.45
C ILE A 129 -2.75 -7.16 5.92
N MET A 130 -3.52 -6.12 6.25
CA MET A 130 -4.90 -5.98 5.79
C MET A 130 -4.94 -5.89 4.27
N ASN A 131 -4.04 -5.11 3.66
CA ASN A 131 -3.92 -5.01 2.21
C ASN A 131 -3.51 -6.34 1.56
N TYR A 132 -2.64 -7.12 2.21
CA TYR A 132 -2.32 -8.49 1.76
C TYR A 132 -3.55 -9.41 1.82
N ILE A 133 -4.33 -9.37 2.90
CA ILE A 133 -5.55 -10.18 3.04
C ILE A 133 -6.58 -9.79 1.97
N PHE A 134 -6.84 -8.49 1.77
CA PHE A 134 -7.72 -8.01 0.71
C PHE A 134 -7.22 -8.44 -0.68
N SER A 135 -5.92 -8.26 -0.93
CA SER A 135 -5.29 -8.67 -2.18
C SER A 135 -5.46 -10.17 -2.42
N LYS A 136 -5.22 -11.01 -1.41
CA LYS A 136 -5.25 -12.47 -1.56
C LYS A 136 -6.66 -13.06 -1.64
N PHE A 137 -7.58 -12.61 -0.79
CA PHE A 137 -8.89 -13.25 -0.63
C PHE A 137 -10.01 -12.60 -1.45
N VAL A 138 -9.91 -11.29 -1.69
CA VAL A 138 -10.97 -10.52 -2.37
C VAL A 138 -10.60 -10.25 -3.82
N ILE A 139 -9.36 -9.82 -4.07
CA ILE A 139 -8.94 -9.31 -5.38
C ILE A 139 -8.38 -10.42 -6.26
N PHE A 140 -7.39 -11.17 -5.78
CA PHE A 140 -6.74 -12.26 -6.51
C PHE A 140 -7.29 -13.63 -6.11
N LYS A 141 -8.62 -13.72 -6.01
CA LYS A 141 -9.28 -15.00 -5.74
C LYS A 141 -8.90 -15.97 -6.86
N LYS A 142 -8.20 -17.08 -6.52
CA LYS A 142 -7.94 -18.16 -7.48
C LYS A 142 -9.29 -18.68 -7.98
N LYS A 143 -9.64 -18.34 -9.22
CA LYS A 143 -10.62 -19.07 -10.01
C LYS A 143 -9.89 -20.16 -10.78
#